data_AF-A0A972DPW8-F1
#
_entry.id   AF-A0A972DPW8-F1
#
_cell.length_a   1.000
_cell.length_b   1.000
_cell.length_c   1.000
_cell.angle_alpha   90.00
_cell.angle_beta   90.00
_cell.angle_gamma   90.00
#
_symmetry.space_group_name_H-M   'P 1'
#
loop_
_entity.id
_entity.type
_entity.pdbx_description
1 polymer ?
#
loop_
_entity_poly.entity_id
_entity_poly.type
_entity_poly.pdbx_seq_one_letter_code
_entity_poly.pdbx_strand_id
1 'polypeptide(L)'
;MMIDRRSFLQGTIQGALALSPLAAAGGSAADPLAIVDTHQHLWDLERLHPPWLAPGGELTRNYFTQEYLEATRGLNVIKAVYMEVAVSDA
;
A
#
# COMPACT_ATOMS: atom_id res chain seq x y z
N MET A 1 12.66 -33.16 15.01
CA MET A 1 12.80 -32.03 15.96
C MET A 1 12.20 -30.81 15.28
N MET A 2 11.06 -30.31 15.76
CA MET A 2 10.32 -29.20 15.14
C MET A 2 10.69 -27.91 15.88
N ILE A 3 11.44 -27.02 15.23
CA ILE A 3 11.71 -25.69 15.79
C ILE A 3 10.46 -24.84 15.55
N ASP A 4 9.82 -24.37 16.63
CA ASP A 4 8.70 -23.43 16.52
C ASP A 4 9.16 -21.97 16.71
N ARG A 5 8.32 -21.04 16.24
CA ARG A 5 8.62 -19.59 16.26
C ARG A 5 8.91 -19.07 17.67
N ARG A 6 8.30 -19.67 18.69
CA ARG A 6 8.40 -19.24 20.09
C ARG A 6 9.75 -19.66 20.67
N SER A 7 10.22 -20.86 20.35
CA SER A 7 11.57 -21.33 20.71
C SER A 7 12.66 -20.52 20.02
N PHE A 8 12.44 -20.08 18.77
CA PHE A 8 13.39 -19.22 18.05
C PHE A 8 13.52 -17.82 18.67
N LEU A 9 12.40 -17.17 19.01
CA LEU A 9 12.39 -15.83 19.62
C LEU A 9 12.98 -15.79 21.03
N GLN A 10 12.89 -16.89 21.78
CA GLN A 10 13.50 -16.97 23.12
C GLN A 10 15.02 -17.14 23.05
N GLY A 11 15.56 -17.74 22.00
CA GLY A 11 17.00 -17.94 21.82
C GLY A 11 17.77 -16.65 21.48
N THR A 12 17.14 -15.66 20.86
CA THR A 12 17.80 -14.41 20.43
C THR A 12 17.97 -13.35 21.52
N ILE A 13 17.23 -13.43 22.64
CA ILE A 13 17.28 -12.41 23.70
C ILE A 13 18.52 -12.56 24.60
N GLN A 14 19.07 -13.77 24.76
CA GLN A 14 20.21 -14.00 25.67
C GLN A 14 21.59 -13.62 25.09
N GLY A 15 21.69 -13.36 23.78
CA GLY A 15 22.97 -13.01 23.13
C GLY A 15 23.32 -11.51 23.13
N ALA A 16 22.38 -10.62 23.48
CA ALA A 16 22.49 -9.19 23.16
C ALA A 16 22.86 -8.25 24.33
N LEU A 17 23.08 -8.77 25.55
CA LEU A 17 23.34 -7.93 26.73
C LEU A 17 24.80 -7.51 26.95
N ALA A 18 25.74 -7.87 26.07
CA ALA A 18 27.16 -7.63 26.32
C ALA A 18 27.77 -6.37 25.69
N LEU A 19 27.11 -5.64 24.77
CA LEU A 19 27.69 -4.43 24.16
C LEU A 19 26.61 -3.39 23.78
N SER A 20 26.27 -2.53 24.73
CA SER A 20 25.76 -1.18 24.41
C SER A 20 26.90 -0.35 23.84
N PRO A 21 26.73 0.28 22.67
CA PRO A 21 26.13 1.61 22.68
C PRO A 21 25.19 1.82 21.47
N LEU A 22 23.93 1.42 21.59
CA LEU A 22 22.88 1.86 20.65
C LEU A 22 21.96 2.91 21.29
N ALA A 23 22.47 3.66 22.27
CA ALA A 23 21.72 4.75 22.92
C ALA A 23 21.89 6.11 22.22
N ALA A 24 22.63 6.20 21.11
CA ALA A 24 22.92 7.46 20.42
C ALA A 24 22.60 7.48 18.92
N ALA A 25 21.92 6.46 18.39
CA ALA A 25 21.26 6.58 17.09
C ALA A 25 19.90 7.26 17.33
N GLY A 26 19.93 8.56 17.60
CA GLY A 26 18.77 9.42 17.40
C GLY A 26 18.46 9.39 15.90
N GLY A 27 17.78 8.34 15.46
CA GLY A 27 17.28 8.25 14.10
C GLY A 27 16.38 9.46 13.92
N SER A 28 16.82 10.41 13.09
CA SER A 28 15.91 11.28 12.36
C SER A 28 14.76 10.38 11.90
N ALA A 29 13.51 10.80 12.14
CA ALA A 29 12.35 10.09 11.63
C ALA A 29 12.64 9.79 10.16
N ALA A 30 12.92 8.53 9.84
CA ALA A 30 13.43 8.16 8.53
C ALA A 30 12.37 8.60 7.52
N ASP A 31 12.79 9.22 6.42
CA ASP A 31 11.86 9.59 5.36
C ASP A 31 11.00 8.37 5.01
N PRO A 32 9.67 8.53 4.85
CA PRO A 32 8.80 7.41 4.52
C PRO A 32 9.33 6.65 3.31
N LEU A 33 9.28 5.31 3.33
CA LEU A 33 9.72 4.52 2.18
C LEU A 33 8.88 4.87 0.95
N ALA A 34 9.53 4.98 -0.21
CA ALA A 34 8.84 5.25 -1.47
C ALA A 34 7.93 4.08 -1.88
N ILE A 35 6.67 4.38 -2.18
CA ILE A 35 5.68 3.41 -2.65
C ILE A 35 5.43 3.61 -4.14
N VAL A 36 5.46 2.50 -4.89
CA VAL A 36 4.93 2.44 -6.25
C VAL A 36 3.65 1.61 -6.19
N ASP A 37 2.52 2.24 -6.49
CA ASP A 37 1.27 1.53 -6.68
C ASP A 37 1.31 0.83 -8.04
N THR A 38 1.41 -0.49 -8.01
CA THR A 38 1.58 -1.29 -9.23
C THR A 38 0.27 -1.60 -9.93
N HIS A 39 -0.88 -1.24 -9.35
CA HIS A 39 -2.19 -1.62 -9.87
C HIS A 39 -3.28 -0.63 -9.45
N GLN A 40 -3.51 0.39 -10.29
CA GLN A 40 -4.52 1.42 -10.07
C GLN A 40 -5.63 1.34 -11.12
N HIS A 41 -6.88 1.46 -10.69
CA HIS A 41 -8.02 1.68 -11.57
C HIS A 41 -8.59 3.08 -11.37
N LEU A 42 -8.91 3.76 -12.48
CA LEU A 42 -9.56 5.07 -12.53
C LEU A 42 -10.66 5.00 -13.60
N TRP A 43 -11.78 5.67 -13.38
CA TRP A 43 -12.87 5.70 -14.37
C TRP A 43 -13.75 6.94 -14.27
N ASP A 44 -14.29 7.30 -15.44
CA ASP A 44 -15.29 8.33 -15.65
C ASP A 44 -16.57 7.65 -16.15
N LEU A 45 -17.61 7.58 -15.32
CA LEU A 45 -18.87 6.92 -15.65
C LEU A 45 -19.74 7.73 -16.62
N GLU A 46 -19.37 8.98 -16.94
CA GLU A 46 -20.01 9.72 -18.04
C GLU A 46 -19.48 9.26 -19.41
N ARG A 47 -18.31 8.59 -19.43
CA ARG A 47 -17.62 8.18 -20.65
C ARG A 47 -17.52 6.67 -20.80
N LEU A 48 -17.33 5.96 -19.69
CA LEU A 48 -17.07 4.53 -19.63
C LEU A 48 -18.24 3.83 -18.93
N HIS A 49 -18.68 2.71 -19.49
CA HIS A 49 -19.77 1.92 -18.94
C HIS A 49 -19.32 0.47 -18.76
N PRO A 50 -18.55 0.16 -17.70
CA PRO A 50 -18.08 -1.19 -17.45
C PRO A 50 -19.27 -2.13 -17.16
N PRO A 51 -19.43 -3.25 -17.88
CA PRO A 51 -20.61 -4.11 -17.77
C PRO A 51 -20.68 -4.87 -16.43
N TRP A 52 -19.56 -4.93 -15.71
CA TRP A 52 -19.47 -5.54 -14.39
C TRP A 52 -19.92 -4.59 -13.26
N LEU A 53 -20.13 -3.30 -13.54
CA LEU A 53 -20.50 -2.31 -12.53
C LEU A 53 -22.01 -2.33 -12.27
N ALA A 54 -22.42 -2.96 -11.18
CA ALA A 54 -23.82 -3.01 -10.76
C ALA A 54 -24.29 -1.67 -10.14
N PRO A 55 -25.48 -1.14 -10.48
CA PRO A 55 -26.01 0.09 -9.90
C PRO A 55 -26.17 0.04 -8.37
N GLY A 56 -25.94 1.18 -7.69
CA GLY A 56 -26.24 1.36 -6.26
C GLY A 56 -25.16 0.87 -5.29
N GLY A 57 -23.99 0.46 -5.77
CA GLY A 57 -22.84 0.09 -4.94
C GLY A 57 -21.87 1.26 -4.71
N GLU A 58 -20.93 1.09 -3.77
CA GLU A 58 -19.89 2.10 -3.46
C GLU A 58 -19.05 2.50 -4.69
N LEU A 59 -18.90 1.58 -5.65
CA LEU A 59 -18.13 1.79 -6.87
C LEU A 59 -18.89 2.59 -7.95
N THR A 60 -20.19 2.86 -7.78
CA THR A 60 -21.02 3.55 -8.79
C THR A 60 -20.87 5.07 -8.72
N ARG A 61 -19.63 5.53 -8.82
CA ARG A 61 -19.22 6.93 -8.84
C ARG A 61 -17.93 7.09 -9.64
N ASN A 62 -17.60 8.32 -9.98
CA ASN A 62 -16.34 8.62 -10.64
C ASN A 62 -15.17 8.46 -9.66
N TYR A 63 -14.07 7.92 -10.17
CA TYR A 63 -12.78 7.84 -9.48
C TYR A 63 -11.70 8.42 -10.39
N PHE A 64 -11.33 9.67 -10.14
CA PHE A 64 -10.30 10.36 -10.91
C PHE A 64 -8.98 10.37 -10.15
N THR A 65 -7.95 10.87 -10.84
CA THR A 65 -6.62 11.07 -10.26
C THR A 65 -6.67 11.98 -9.03
N GLN A 66 -7.58 12.96 -8.99
CA GLN A 66 -7.69 13.87 -7.86
C GLN A 66 -8.08 13.14 -6.56
N GLU A 67 -9.10 12.29 -6.61
CA GLU A 67 -9.51 11.48 -5.45
C GLU A 67 -8.41 10.50 -5.03
N TYR A 68 -7.69 9.93 -5.98
CA TYR A 68 -6.55 9.06 -5.69
C TYR A 68 -5.41 9.79 -4.96
N LEU A 69 -5.05 11.00 -5.42
CA LEU A 69 -4.01 11.81 -4.78
C LEU A 69 -4.40 12.24 -3.36
N GLU A 70 -5.69 12.52 -3.12
CA GLU A 70 -6.19 12.77 -1.77
C GLU A 70 -6.09 11.52 -0.90
N ALA A 71 -6.54 10.37 -1.41
CA ALA A 71 -6.54 9.11 -0.66
C ALA A 71 -5.13 8.59 -0.32
N THR A 72 -4.13 8.95 -1.13
CA THR A 72 -2.73 8.53 -0.94
C THR A 72 -1.85 9.58 -0.25
N ARG A 73 -2.44 10.71 0.15
CA ARG A 73 -1.75 11.82 0.81
C ARG A 73 -1.03 11.33 2.07
N GLY A 74 0.27 11.60 2.15
CA GLY A 74 1.12 11.25 3.30
C GLY A 74 1.68 9.82 3.31
N LEU A 75 1.31 8.97 2.35
CA LEU A 75 1.82 7.60 2.25
C LEU A 75 3.14 7.46 1.48
N ASN A 76 3.61 8.54 0.85
CA ASN A 76 4.76 8.54 -0.07
C ASN A 76 4.60 7.63 -1.30
N VAL A 77 3.40 7.65 -1.90
CA VAL A 77 3.17 7.07 -3.23
C VAL A 77 3.78 7.99 -4.28
N ILE A 78 4.85 7.53 -4.93
CA ILE A 78 5.62 8.34 -5.88
C ILE A 78 5.24 8.07 -7.35
N LYS A 79 4.63 6.90 -7.61
CA LYS A 79 4.22 6.45 -8.95
C LYS A 79 3.03 5.50 -8.82
N ALA A 80 2.20 5.47 -9.85
CA ALA A 80 1.13 4.50 -10.02
C ALA A 80 1.16 3.92 -11.43
N VAL A 81 0.76 2.66 -11.58
CA VAL A 81 0.53 2.01 -12.89
C VAL A 81 -0.97 1.84 -13.08
N TYR A 82 -1.50 2.52 -14.10
CA TYR A 82 -2.91 2.40 -14.48
C TYR A 82 -3.18 1.03 -15.12
N MET A 83 -4.32 0.45 -14.76
CA MET A 83 -4.86 -0.78 -15.32
C MET A 83 -6.25 -0.53 -15.90
N GLU A 84 -6.51 -1.13 -17.05
CA GLU A 84 -7.79 -1.05 -17.75
C GLU A 84 -8.96 -1.59 -16.89
N VAL A 85 -10.19 -1.14 -17.18
CA VAL A 85 -11.38 -1.37 -16.32
C VAL A 85 -12.45 -2.23 -16.99
N ALA A 86 -12.07 -3.03 -17.98
CA ALA A 86 -12.89 -3.94 -18.76
C ALA A 86 -14.18 -3.28 -19.27
N VAL A 87 -14.04 -2.27 -20.13
CA VAL A 87 -15.19 -1.61 -20.78
C VAL A 87 -15.74 -2.46 -21.92
N SER A 88 -17.06 -2.37 -22.15
CA SER A 88 -17.71 -2.99 -23.31
C SER A 88 -17.18 -2.36 -24.61
N ASP A 89 -17.16 -3.15 -25.69
CA ASP A 89 -16.93 -2.61 -27.04
C ASP A 89 -18.01 -1.55 -27.37
N ALA A 90 -17.61 -0.56 -28.18
CA ALA A 90 -18.45 0.56 -28.60
C ALA A 90 -19.49 0.18 -29.66
#